data_AF-A0A9E0YLS7-F1
#
_entry.id   AF-A0A9E0YLS7-F1
#
_cell.length_a   1.000
_cell.length_b   1.000
_cell.length_c   1.000
_cell.angle_alpha   90.00
_cell.angle_beta   90.00
_cell.angle_gamma   90.00
#
_symmetry.space_group_name_H-M   'P 1'
#
loop_
_entity.id
_entity.type
_entity.pdbx_description
1 polymer ?
#
loop_
_entity_poly.entity_id
_entity_poly.type
_entity_poly.pdbx_seq_one_letter_code
_entity_poly.pdbx_strand_id
1 'polypeptide(L)'
;MKSFIKKLSPSKALLVVFAIILGLSLIGVNARAGIFGMGEYPGGKLRAVFLISEPNSGAPEREYTIEIKPQGDKFEVTETVSSPGRSREDVSTAFGASGGASAGGTQYSEEGSISIDLSPLSIIDDKNIELKPDNSIILPDGGRLVTEDKDTIAGLEVVMGIFTHSNYPDQRARFGFTDRNTRDLLLFPAFFELIEDGEVKSRIELVEFSYQS
;
A
#
# COMPACT_ATOMS: atom_id res chain seq x y z
N MET A 1 41.40 44.52 8.14
CA MET A 1 40.10 43.86 8.42
C MET A 1 38.98 44.87 8.34
N LYS A 2 38.30 44.98 7.17
CA LYS A 2 36.98 45.62 7.07
C LYS A 2 36.12 44.81 6.11
N SER A 3 35.05 44.28 6.68
CA SER A 3 34.04 43.39 6.09
C SER A 3 33.26 44.11 4.99
N PHE A 4 33.15 43.47 3.81
CA PHE A 4 32.39 43.95 2.65
C PHE A 4 31.04 43.22 2.60
N ILE A 5 30.09 43.60 3.46
CA ILE A 5 28.70 43.14 3.34
C ILE A 5 27.97 44.08 2.40
N LYS A 6 27.85 43.69 1.13
CA LYS A 6 26.96 44.35 0.17
C LYS A 6 25.52 44.19 0.65
N LYS A 7 24.88 45.28 1.06
CA LYS A 7 23.43 45.34 1.32
C LYS A 7 22.69 44.97 0.02
N LEU A 8 22.04 43.80 -0.01
CA LEU A 8 21.08 43.49 -1.06
C LEU A 8 19.87 44.43 -0.91
N SER A 9 19.36 44.95 -2.03
CA SER A 9 18.13 45.74 -2.04
C SER A 9 16.97 44.86 -1.54
N PRO A 10 15.97 45.43 -0.84
CA PRO A 10 14.85 44.66 -0.27
C PRO A 10 14.13 43.80 -1.32
N SER A 11 14.06 44.25 -2.57
CA SER A 11 13.53 43.48 -3.71
C SER A 11 14.35 42.22 -4.05
N LYS A 12 15.68 42.28 -3.93
CA LYS A 12 16.57 41.14 -4.21
C LYS A 12 16.63 40.17 -3.02
N ALA A 13 16.52 40.69 -1.80
CA ALA A 13 16.36 39.86 -0.60
C ALA A 13 15.03 39.08 -0.64
N LEU A 14 13.94 39.73 -1.07
CA LEU A 14 12.64 39.09 -1.25
C LEU A 14 12.69 38.00 -2.34
N LEU A 15 13.37 38.25 -3.46
CA LEU A 15 13.54 37.30 -4.55
C LEU A 15 14.38 36.07 -4.14
N VAL A 16 15.43 36.27 -3.33
CA VAL A 16 16.24 35.18 -2.80
C VAL A 16 15.46 34.36 -1.77
N VAL A 17 14.67 35.00 -0.90
CA VAL A 17 13.79 34.30 0.04
C VAL A 17 12.70 33.52 -0.71
N PHE A 18 12.10 34.09 -1.75
CA PHE A 18 11.11 33.40 -2.57
C PHE A 18 11.70 32.23 -3.35
N ALA A 19 12.94 32.36 -3.86
CA ALA A 19 13.66 31.27 -4.53
C ALA A 19 14.08 30.15 -3.56
N ILE A 20 14.40 30.47 -2.31
CA ILE A 20 14.67 29.48 -1.26
C ILE A 20 13.38 28.77 -0.84
N ILE A 21 12.26 29.49 -0.72
CA ILE A 21 10.94 28.89 -0.41
C ILE A 21 10.46 28.01 -1.58
N LEU A 22 10.61 28.45 -2.83
CA LEU A 22 10.31 27.62 -4.01
C LEU A 22 11.25 26.41 -4.13
N GLY A 23 12.54 26.58 -3.81
CA GLY A 23 13.53 25.51 -3.80
C GLY A 23 13.28 24.46 -2.71
N LEU A 24 12.72 24.87 -1.57
CA LEU A 24 12.30 23.96 -0.49
C LEU A 24 10.96 23.28 -0.77
N SER A 25 10.08 23.86 -1.61
CA SER A 25 8.85 23.19 -2.08
C SER A 25 9.08 22.16 -3.19
N LEU A 26 10.31 22.02 -3.70
CA LEU A 26 10.69 21.06 -4.75
C LEU A 26 11.43 19.83 -4.21
N ILE A 27 11.57 19.69 -2.88
CA ILE A 27 11.89 18.38 -2.30
C ILE A 27 10.62 17.56 -2.44
N GLY A 28 10.58 16.79 -3.53
CA GLY A 28 9.46 15.94 -3.92
C GLY A 28 8.97 15.10 -2.76
N VAL A 29 7.88 15.54 -2.17
CA VAL A 29 6.95 14.64 -1.52
C VAL A 29 6.26 13.91 -2.66
N ASN A 30 6.93 12.90 -3.22
CA ASN A 30 6.26 11.81 -3.93
C ASN A 30 5.45 11.04 -2.90
N ALA A 31 4.40 11.66 -2.34
CA ALA A 31 3.39 10.96 -1.56
C ALA A 31 2.55 10.16 -2.55
N ARG A 32 3.06 8.99 -2.93
CA ARG A 32 2.36 8.03 -3.77
C ARG A 32 2.73 6.60 -3.36
N ALA A 33 2.02 6.12 -2.35
CA ALA A 33 1.41 4.80 -2.28
C ALA A 33 0.48 4.82 -1.06
N GLY A 34 -0.61 4.05 -1.08
CA GLY A 34 -1.20 3.63 0.20
C GLY A 34 -0.14 2.88 1.00
N ILE A 35 -0.40 2.51 2.24
CA ILE A 35 0.52 1.63 3.01
C ILE A 35 0.80 0.27 2.36
N PHE A 36 0.16 0.00 1.22
CA PHE A 36 0.31 -1.19 0.39
C PHE A 36 0.39 -0.77 -1.07
N GLY A 37 1.13 -1.55 -1.85
CA GLY A 37 1.61 -1.19 -3.17
C GLY A 37 3.12 -1.11 -3.09
N MET A 38 3.80 -2.01 -3.82
CA MET A 38 5.26 -2.15 -3.73
C MET A 38 5.94 -0.78 -3.79
N GLY A 39 6.82 -0.53 -2.81
CA GLY A 39 7.64 0.68 -2.78
C GLY A 39 8.75 0.64 -3.84
N GLU A 40 9.84 1.38 -3.61
CA GLU A 40 11.04 1.20 -4.42
C GLU A 40 11.60 -0.21 -4.19
N TYR A 41 11.59 -1.05 -5.24
CA TYR A 41 12.04 -2.44 -5.13
C TYR A 41 13.55 -2.48 -4.82
N PRO A 42 13.97 -3.07 -3.68
CA PRO A 42 15.37 -3.01 -3.22
C PRO A 42 16.32 -3.93 -4.01
N GLY A 43 15.81 -4.70 -4.98
CA GLY A 43 16.56 -5.68 -5.74
C GLY A 43 16.36 -7.10 -5.21
N GLY A 44 17.07 -8.07 -5.81
CA GLY A 44 16.95 -9.49 -5.46
C GLY A 44 15.86 -10.24 -6.25
N LYS A 45 15.58 -11.46 -5.83
CA LYS A 45 14.52 -12.33 -6.37
C LYS A 45 13.33 -12.36 -5.41
N LEU A 46 12.14 -12.14 -5.92
CA LEU A 46 10.87 -12.18 -5.17
C LEU A 46 9.91 -13.18 -5.81
N ARG A 47 9.15 -13.88 -4.98
CA ARG A 47 7.93 -14.58 -5.34
C ARG A 47 6.91 -14.39 -4.23
N ALA A 48 5.72 -13.90 -4.57
CA ALA A 48 4.60 -13.78 -3.65
C ALA A 48 3.32 -14.28 -4.32
N VAL A 49 2.54 -15.09 -3.61
CA VAL A 49 1.26 -15.65 -4.07
C VAL A 49 0.16 -15.25 -3.10
N PHE A 50 -0.89 -14.66 -3.63
CA PHE A 50 -2.05 -14.20 -2.88
C PHE A 50 -3.30 -14.96 -3.33
N LEU A 51 -4.12 -15.36 -2.36
CA LEU A 51 -5.46 -15.88 -2.59
C LEU A 51 -6.46 -14.75 -2.35
N ILE A 52 -7.32 -14.50 -3.33
CA ILE A 52 -8.35 -13.46 -3.30
C ILE A 52 -9.70 -14.14 -3.35
N SER A 53 -10.51 -13.93 -2.31
CA SER A 53 -11.80 -14.59 -2.16
C SER A 53 -12.90 -13.63 -1.73
N GLU A 54 -14.14 -14.06 -1.97
CA GLU A 54 -15.36 -13.40 -1.53
C GLU A 54 -16.15 -14.46 -0.72
N PRO A 55 -15.78 -14.70 0.55
CA PRO A 55 -16.15 -15.92 1.28
C PRO A 55 -17.67 -16.20 1.33
N ASN A 56 -18.50 -15.17 1.23
CA ASN A 56 -19.95 -15.26 1.34
C ASN A 56 -20.70 -15.12 0.00
N SER A 57 -20.02 -14.92 -1.14
CA SER A 57 -20.68 -14.75 -2.44
C SER A 57 -20.84 -16.05 -3.24
N GLY A 58 -20.16 -17.13 -2.83
CA GLY A 58 -20.06 -18.36 -3.61
C GLY A 58 -19.19 -18.24 -4.87
N ALA A 59 -18.57 -17.07 -5.10
CA ALA A 59 -17.64 -16.89 -6.20
C ALA A 59 -16.36 -17.73 -5.98
N PRO A 60 -15.84 -18.38 -7.03
CA PRO A 60 -14.56 -19.07 -6.95
C PRO A 60 -13.44 -18.10 -6.56
N GLU A 61 -12.50 -18.63 -5.78
CA GLU A 61 -11.28 -17.92 -5.39
C GLU A 61 -10.38 -17.65 -6.60
N ARG A 62 -9.58 -16.60 -6.49
CA ARG A 62 -8.60 -16.18 -7.50
C ARG A 62 -7.22 -16.24 -6.89
N GLU A 63 -6.26 -16.69 -7.67
CA GLU A 63 -4.85 -16.64 -7.28
C GLU A 63 -4.16 -15.50 -8.03
N TYR A 64 -3.41 -14.69 -7.31
CA TYR A 64 -2.54 -13.68 -7.87
C TYR A 64 -1.10 -13.97 -7.48
N THR A 65 -0.24 -14.21 -8.47
CA THR A 65 1.19 -14.44 -8.28
C THR A 65 1.98 -13.30 -8.88
N ILE A 66 2.96 -12.80 -8.13
CA ILE A 66 4.02 -11.94 -8.66
C ILE A 66 5.38 -12.62 -8.48
N GLU A 67 6.19 -12.63 -9.53
CA GLU A 67 7.58 -13.07 -9.52
C GLU A 67 8.48 -11.97 -10.06
N ILE A 68 9.56 -11.66 -9.35
CA ILE A 68 10.61 -10.75 -9.79
C ILE A 68 11.93 -11.51 -9.85
N LYS A 69 12.58 -11.51 -11.02
CA LYS A 69 13.84 -12.23 -11.26
C LYS A 69 14.90 -11.27 -11.82
N PRO A 70 16.11 -11.23 -11.24
CA PRO A 70 17.22 -10.47 -11.84
C PRO A 70 17.56 -11.00 -13.23
N GLN A 71 17.74 -10.10 -14.19
CA GLN A 71 18.23 -10.36 -15.53
C GLN A 71 19.32 -9.33 -15.91
N GLY A 72 20.56 -9.62 -15.54
CA GLY A 72 21.67 -8.69 -15.74
C GLY A 72 21.53 -7.43 -14.88
N ASP A 73 21.44 -6.27 -15.53
CA ASP A 73 21.21 -4.96 -14.90
C ASP A 73 19.71 -4.59 -14.78
N LYS A 74 18.82 -5.51 -15.18
CA LYS A 74 17.36 -5.32 -15.19
C LYS A 74 16.67 -6.40 -14.39
N PHE A 75 15.36 -6.24 -14.23
CA PHE A 75 14.48 -7.23 -13.63
C PHE A 75 13.42 -7.66 -14.64
N GLU A 76 13.12 -8.96 -14.63
CA GLU A 76 11.92 -9.51 -15.23
C GLU A 76 10.85 -9.59 -14.15
N VAL A 77 9.69 -8.98 -14.40
CA VAL A 77 8.53 -9.01 -13.51
C VAL A 77 7.42 -9.77 -14.23
N THR A 78 6.94 -10.85 -13.60
CA THR A 78 5.85 -11.67 -14.11
C THR A 78 4.70 -11.65 -13.13
N GLU A 79 3.54 -11.21 -13.59
CA GLU A 79 2.29 -11.24 -12.84
C GLU A 79 1.36 -12.28 -13.48
N THR A 80 0.78 -13.15 -12.66
CA THR A 80 -0.13 -14.22 -13.11
C THR A 80 -1.42 -14.15 -12.30
N VAL A 81 -2.56 -14.10 -12.99
CA VAL A 81 -3.88 -14.22 -12.37
C VAL A 81 -4.49 -15.55 -12.82
N SER A 82 -4.88 -16.39 -11.85
CA SER A 82 -5.67 -17.60 -12.07
C SER A 82 -7.06 -17.41 -11.50
N SER A 83 -8.11 -17.71 -12.28
CA SER A 83 -9.51 -17.55 -11.88
C SER A 83 -10.33 -18.77 -12.30
N PRO A 84 -10.01 -19.97 -11.76
CA PRO A 84 -10.67 -21.20 -12.15
C PRO A 84 -12.18 -21.14 -11.84
N GLY A 85 -13.01 -21.64 -12.75
CA GLY A 85 -14.45 -21.74 -12.54
C GLY A 85 -15.24 -20.42 -12.69
N ARG A 86 -14.58 -19.29 -12.99
CA ARG A 86 -15.27 -18.04 -13.35
C ARG A 86 -15.63 -18.00 -14.84
N SER A 87 -16.74 -17.35 -15.15
CA SER A 87 -17.13 -17.09 -16.55
C SER A 87 -16.15 -16.08 -17.16
N ARG A 88 -16.04 -16.06 -18.50
CA ARG A 88 -15.12 -15.14 -19.20
C ARG A 88 -15.42 -13.68 -18.85
N GLU A 89 -16.69 -13.37 -18.66
CA GLU A 89 -17.23 -12.05 -18.34
C GLU A 89 -16.88 -11.62 -16.90
N ASP A 90 -16.64 -12.59 -16.01
CA ASP A 90 -16.31 -12.38 -14.59
C ASP A 90 -14.80 -12.53 -14.29
N VAL A 91 -13.97 -12.83 -15.32
CA VAL A 91 -12.52 -12.79 -15.20
C VAL A 91 -12.08 -11.33 -15.25
N SER A 92 -11.96 -10.72 -14.08
CA SER A 92 -11.14 -9.53 -13.88
C SER A 92 -9.76 -9.99 -13.42
N THR A 93 -8.70 -9.43 -14.02
CA THR A 93 -7.43 -9.38 -13.30
C THR A 93 -7.73 -8.68 -11.97
N ALA A 94 -7.11 -9.05 -10.86
CA ALA A 94 -7.27 -8.33 -9.58
C ALA A 94 -6.92 -6.82 -9.66
N PHE A 95 -6.53 -6.37 -10.86
CA PHE A 95 -6.21 -5.03 -11.28
C PHE A 95 -7.17 -4.42 -12.31
N GLY A 96 -8.15 -5.12 -12.86
CA GLY A 96 -8.92 -4.63 -14.02
C GLY A 96 -8.00 -4.05 -15.12
N ALA A 97 -8.47 -3.02 -15.82
CA ALA A 97 -7.67 -2.24 -16.77
C ALA A 97 -6.55 -1.39 -16.09
N SER A 98 -6.47 -1.37 -14.75
CA SER A 98 -5.52 -0.56 -13.97
C SER A 98 -4.14 -1.20 -13.77
N GLY A 99 -3.96 -2.48 -14.10
CA GLY A 99 -2.65 -3.16 -14.00
C GLY A 99 -1.65 -2.64 -15.02
N GLY A 100 -2.11 -2.40 -16.26
CA GLY A 100 -1.29 -1.74 -17.30
C GLY A 100 -1.04 -0.26 -17.04
N ALA A 101 -1.98 0.42 -16.36
CA ALA A 101 -1.85 1.82 -15.97
C ALA A 101 -0.84 1.98 -14.82
N SER A 102 -0.82 1.07 -13.85
CA SER A 102 0.13 1.08 -12.73
C SER A 102 1.56 0.74 -13.17
N ALA A 103 1.73 -0.24 -14.07
CA ALA A 103 3.02 -0.49 -14.73
C ALA A 103 3.50 0.69 -15.63
N GLY A 104 2.58 1.58 -16.01
CA GLY A 104 2.82 2.77 -16.84
C GLY A 104 2.75 4.12 -16.09
N GLY A 105 2.56 4.14 -14.77
CA GLY A 105 2.53 5.36 -13.96
C GLY A 105 1.23 6.19 -13.99
N THR A 106 0.10 5.65 -14.46
CA THR A 106 -1.20 6.33 -14.46
C THR A 106 -2.20 5.71 -13.45
N GLN A 107 -2.92 6.57 -12.73
CA GLN A 107 -3.96 6.17 -11.77
C GLN A 107 -5.30 6.06 -12.49
N TYR A 108 -6.02 4.96 -12.29
CA TYR A 108 -7.42 4.80 -12.67
C TYR A 108 -8.21 4.32 -11.45
N SER A 109 -9.39 4.88 -11.23
CA SER A 109 -10.32 4.49 -10.17
C SER A 109 -11.37 3.56 -10.76
N GLU A 110 -11.53 2.35 -10.24
CA GLU A 110 -12.73 1.56 -10.52
C GLU A 110 -13.92 2.21 -9.80
N GLU A 111 -14.87 2.74 -10.58
CA GLU A 111 -16.22 3.04 -10.08
C GLU A 111 -16.91 1.71 -9.76
N GLY A 112 -17.31 1.48 -8.50
CA GLY A 112 -18.31 0.44 -8.23
C GLY A 112 -18.34 -0.23 -6.86
N SER A 113 -17.30 -0.12 -6.03
CA SER A 113 -17.40 -0.54 -4.62
C SER A 113 -17.16 0.66 -3.73
N ILE A 114 -18.13 1.00 -2.88
CA ILE A 114 -17.90 1.92 -1.78
C ILE A 114 -17.04 1.16 -0.78
N SER A 115 -15.74 1.12 -1.05
CA SER A 115 -14.74 0.60 -0.14
C SER A 115 -14.47 1.66 0.92
N ILE A 116 -14.39 1.24 2.18
CA ILE A 116 -13.91 2.05 3.29
C ILE A 116 -12.66 2.83 2.87
N ASP A 117 -12.61 4.12 3.20
CA ASP A 117 -11.44 4.94 2.88
C ASP A 117 -10.23 4.52 3.72
N LEU A 118 -9.24 3.89 3.06
CA LEU A 118 -8.00 3.42 3.66
C LEU A 118 -6.88 4.49 3.64
N SER A 119 -7.10 5.64 3.03
CA SER A 119 -6.09 6.70 2.90
C SER A 119 -5.48 7.16 4.23
N PRO A 120 -6.19 7.19 5.39
CA PRO A 120 -5.59 7.59 6.66
C PRO A 120 -4.46 6.66 7.14
N LEU A 121 -4.42 5.42 6.64
CA LEU A 121 -3.38 4.47 7.01
C LEU A 121 -2.00 4.90 6.50
N SER A 122 -1.91 5.67 5.39
CA SER A 122 -0.65 6.17 4.79
C SER A 122 0.31 6.79 5.80
N ILE A 123 -0.23 7.40 6.86
CA ILE A 123 0.55 8.04 7.92
C ILE A 123 1.46 7.07 8.69
N ILE A 124 1.16 5.77 8.68
CA ILE A 124 2.00 4.73 9.29
C ILE A 124 3.36 4.72 8.62
N ASP A 125 3.39 4.80 7.29
CA ASP A 125 4.64 4.76 6.53
C ASP A 125 5.30 6.14 6.49
N ASP A 126 4.52 7.21 6.27
CA ASP A 126 5.02 8.59 6.23
C ASP A 126 5.73 8.99 7.53
N LYS A 127 5.19 8.56 8.68
CA LYS A 127 5.78 8.85 10.00
C LYS A 127 6.64 7.73 10.55
N ASN A 128 6.86 6.67 9.78
CA ASN A 128 7.61 5.49 10.20
C ASN A 128 7.12 4.94 11.57
N ILE A 129 5.81 4.82 11.72
CA ILE A 129 5.19 4.31 12.94
C ILE A 129 5.44 2.80 13.01
N GLU A 130 6.16 2.37 14.03
CA GLU A 130 6.33 0.95 14.33
C GLU A 130 5.01 0.39 14.89
N LEU A 131 4.40 -0.56 14.19
CA LEU A 131 3.20 -1.25 14.65
C LEU A 131 3.60 -2.32 15.67
N LYS A 132 3.03 -2.24 16.88
CA LYS A 132 3.18 -3.23 17.95
C LYS A 132 1.79 -3.72 18.38
N PRO A 133 1.68 -4.94 18.92
CA PRO A 133 0.44 -5.42 19.51
C PRO A 133 -0.14 -4.47 20.56
N ASP A 134 -1.45 -4.60 20.79
CA ASP A 134 -2.21 -3.91 21.86
C ASP A 134 -2.15 -2.37 21.81
N ASN A 135 -2.00 -1.79 20.62
CA ASN A 135 -1.99 -0.34 20.45
C ASN A 135 -3.27 0.16 19.79
N SER A 136 -3.66 1.38 20.15
CA SER A 136 -4.71 2.12 19.45
C SER A 136 -4.16 3.42 18.90
N ILE A 137 -4.25 3.57 17.58
CA ILE A 137 -3.72 4.71 16.83
C ILE A 137 -4.92 5.46 16.25
N ILE A 138 -5.05 6.73 16.62
CA ILE A 138 -5.98 7.65 15.97
C ILE A 138 -5.30 8.21 14.73
N LEU A 139 -5.95 8.04 13.59
CA LEU A 139 -5.45 8.43 12.28
C LEU A 139 -6.22 9.69 11.81
N PRO A 140 -5.73 10.40 10.78
CA PRO A 140 -6.45 11.50 10.16
C PRO A 140 -7.85 11.09 9.68
N ASP A 141 -8.67 12.11 9.40
CA ASP A 141 -9.97 11.98 8.73
C ASP A 141 -10.99 11.05 9.40
N GLY A 142 -10.77 10.74 10.68
CA GLY A 142 -11.64 9.87 11.46
C GLY A 142 -11.29 8.38 11.35
N GLY A 143 -10.11 8.06 10.81
CA GLY A 143 -9.56 6.72 10.82
C GLY A 143 -9.08 6.32 12.23
N ARG A 144 -9.20 5.04 12.56
CA ARG A 144 -8.65 4.45 13.77
C ARG A 144 -8.15 3.04 13.48
N LEU A 145 -6.92 2.75 13.86
CA LEU A 145 -6.34 1.42 13.84
C LEU A 145 -6.19 0.91 15.27
N VAL A 146 -6.68 -0.29 15.54
CA VAL A 146 -6.44 -1.03 16.77
C VAL A 146 -5.65 -2.28 16.41
N THR A 147 -4.42 -2.39 16.90
CA THR A 147 -3.59 -3.57 16.70
C THR A 147 -3.87 -4.63 17.77
N GLU A 148 -3.76 -5.88 17.35
CA GLU A 148 -3.99 -7.08 18.15
C GLU A 148 -2.66 -7.86 18.27
N ASP A 149 -2.75 -9.10 18.75
CA ASP A 149 -1.62 -10.02 18.83
C ASP A 149 -0.93 -10.25 17.49
N LYS A 150 0.30 -10.78 17.58
CA LYS A 150 1.05 -11.23 16.42
C LYS A 150 0.50 -12.55 15.89
N ASP A 151 0.63 -12.75 14.59
CA ASP A 151 0.35 -14.02 13.91
C ASP A 151 1.48 -14.35 12.92
N THR A 152 1.38 -15.50 12.24
CA THR A 152 2.29 -15.91 11.18
C THR A 152 1.50 -16.21 9.90
N ILE A 153 1.82 -15.49 8.82
CA ILE A 153 1.15 -15.64 7.52
C ILE A 153 2.21 -15.86 6.44
N ALA A 154 2.10 -16.97 5.69
CA ALA A 154 3.11 -17.41 4.72
C ALA A 154 4.55 -17.42 5.25
N GLY A 155 4.74 -17.72 6.55
CA GLY A 155 6.05 -17.72 7.20
C GLY A 155 6.57 -16.34 7.63
N LEU A 156 5.78 -15.29 7.45
CA LEU A 156 6.07 -13.93 7.92
C LEU A 156 5.39 -13.66 9.25
N GLU A 157 6.11 -13.06 10.18
CA GLU A 157 5.51 -12.51 11.40
C GLU A 157 4.70 -11.26 11.04
N VAL A 158 3.45 -11.21 11.48
CA VAL A 158 2.55 -10.07 11.25
C VAL A 158 1.97 -9.56 12.57
N VAL A 159 1.71 -8.26 12.65
CA VAL A 159 0.84 -7.67 13.68
C VAL A 159 -0.55 -7.57 13.10
N MET A 160 -1.53 -8.23 13.72
CA MET A 160 -2.91 -8.12 13.28
C MET A 160 -3.48 -6.76 13.69
N GLY A 161 -4.45 -6.24 12.94
CA GLY A 161 -5.13 -5.01 13.33
C GLY A 161 -6.45 -4.78 12.62
N ILE A 162 -7.31 -4.01 13.26
CA ILE A 162 -8.62 -3.61 12.74
C ILE A 162 -8.63 -2.10 12.54
N PHE A 163 -8.83 -1.72 11.29
CA PHE A 163 -9.06 -0.35 10.88
C PHE A 163 -10.56 -0.05 10.80
N THR A 164 -10.94 1.13 11.26
CA THR A 164 -12.30 1.68 11.20
C THR A 164 -12.24 3.13 10.76
N HIS A 165 -13.31 3.62 10.14
CA HIS A 165 -13.40 4.99 9.66
C HIS A 165 -14.76 5.60 10.03
N SER A 166 -14.78 6.79 10.61
CA SER A 166 -16.02 7.40 11.13
C SER A 166 -17.11 7.62 10.07
N ASN A 167 -16.70 7.88 8.83
CA ASN A 167 -17.63 8.05 7.68
C ASN A 167 -18.21 6.73 7.14
N TYR A 168 -17.71 5.58 7.58
CA TYR A 168 -18.13 4.24 7.14
C TYR A 168 -18.41 3.34 8.36
N PRO A 169 -19.44 3.67 9.17
CA PRO A 169 -19.64 3.06 10.50
C PRO A 169 -20.03 1.57 10.47
N ASP A 170 -20.51 1.10 9.33
CA ASP A 170 -20.87 -0.28 9.01
C ASP A 170 -19.70 -1.09 8.43
N GLN A 171 -18.61 -0.43 8.07
CA GLN A 171 -17.44 -1.05 7.48
C GLN A 171 -16.22 -1.04 8.41
N ARG A 172 -15.41 -2.08 8.30
CA ARG A 172 -14.10 -2.19 8.93
C ARG A 172 -13.19 -3.06 8.09
N ALA A 173 -11.90 -2.82 8.19
CA ALA A 173 -10.90 -3.61 7.49
C ALA A 173 -9.96 -4.28 8.50
N ARG A 174 -9.79 -5.60 8.37
CA ARG A 174 -8.79 -6.35 9.15
C ARG A 174 -7.53 -6.51 8.32
N PHE A 175 -6.38 -6.37 8.95
CA PHE A 175 -5.07 -6.41 8.29
C PHE A 175 -4.09 -7.30 9.05
N GLY A 176 -3.18 -7.93 8.31
CA GLY A 176 -1.93 -8.49 8.82
C GLY A 176 -0.76 -7.64 8.34
N PHE A 177 -0.17 -6.85 9.24
CA PHE A 177 0.94 -5.95 8.92
C PHE A 177 2.27 -6.65 9.18
N THR A 178 3.08 -6.84 8.13
CA THR A 178 4.47 -7.26 8.26
C THR A 178 5.34 -6.10 8.76
N ASP A 179 6.61 -6.38 9.06
CA ASP A 179 7.61 -5.33 9.20
C ASP A 179 7.71 -4.46 7.92
N ARG A 180 8.29 -3.27 8.06
CA ARG A 180 8.38 -2.29 6.97
C ARG A 180 9.12 -2.83 5.75
N ASN A 181 10.27 -3.50 5.93
CA ASN A 181 11.07 -3.97 4.81
C ASN A 181 10.30 -5.01 3.99
N THR A 182 9.59 -5.91 4.68
CA THR A 182 8.74 -6.89 4.00
C THR A 182 7.50 -6.25 3.38
N ARG A 183 6.89 -5.27 4.05
CA ARG A 183 5.69 -4.57 3.54
C ARG A 183 5.99 -3.87 2.22
N ASP A 184 7.16 -3.24 2.10
CA ASP A 184 7.59 -2.55 0.88
C ASP A 184 7.78 -3.52 -0.32
N LEU A 185 7.94 -4.82 -0.07
CA LEU A 185 8.03 -5.87 -1.10
C LEU A 185 6.67 -6.39 -1.56
N LEU A 186 5.60 -6.11 -0.82
CA LEU A 186 4.29 -6.71 -1.07
C LEU A 186 3.35 -5.71 -1.75
N LEU A 187 2.65 -6.19 -2.78
CA LEU A 187 1.62 -5.43 -3.45
C LEU A 187 0.36 -5.25 -2.57
N PHE A 188 0.00 -6.30 -1.84
CA PHE A 188 -1.10 -6.31 -0.88
C PHE A 188 -0.53 -6.58 0.52
N PRO A 189 -1.23 -6.22 1.61
CA PRO A 189 -0.85 -6.73 2.93
C PRO A 189 -0.75 -8.27 2.94
N ALA A 190 -0.01 -8.82 3.90
CA ALA A 190 0.00 -10.27 4.12
C ALA A 190 -1.41 -10.82 4.38
N PHE A 191 -2.29 -9.99 4.95
CA PHE A 191 -3.71 -10.31 5.10
C PHE A 191 -4.57 -9.05 5.02
N PHE A 192 -5.72 -9.17 4.38
CA PHE A 192 -6.77 -8.16 4.32
C PHE A 192 -8.13 -8.82 4.34
N GLU A 193 -9.05 -8.28 5.14
CA GLU A 193 -10.48 -8.53 5.01
C GLU A 193 -11.25 -7.23 5.04
N LEU A 194 -12.17 -7.05 4.10
CA LEU A 194 -13.21 -6.04 4.20
C LEU A 194 -14.44 -6.68 4.84
N ILE A 195 -14.88 -6.09 5.95
CA ILE A 195 -16.07 -6.51 6.68
C ILE A 195 -17.10 -5.38 6.58
N GLU A 196 -18.29 -5.69 6.11
CA GLU A 196 -19.42 -4.77 5.98
C GLU A 196 -20.65 -5.44 6.58
N ASP A 197 -21.37 -4.72 7.44
CA ASP A 197 -22.53 -5.24 8.20
C ASP A 197 -22.24 -6.53 8.98
N GLY A 198 -20.98 -6.69 9.41
CA GLY A 198 -20.53 -7.88 10.14
C GLY A 198 -20.18 -9.09 9.26
N GLU A 199 -20.32 -8.99 7.95
CA GLU A 199 -19.98 -10.05 7.00
C GLU A 199 -18.67 -9.74 6.25
N VAL A 200 -17.85 -10.76 6.03
CA VAL A 200 -16.65 -10.63 5.18
C VAL A 200 -17.09 -10.54 3.72
N LYS A 201 -16.88 -9.39 3.08
CA LYS A 201 -17.22 -9.16 1.67
C LYS A 201 -16.09 -9.54 0.73
N SER A 202 -14.85 -9.29 1.14
CA SER A 202 -13.66 -9.71 0.41
C SER A 202 -12.52 -10.05 1.36
N ARG A 203 -11.64 -10.95 0.91
CA ARG A 203 -10.43 -11.34 1.60
C ARG A 203 -9.27 -11.43 0.60
N ILE A 204 -8.11 -10.97 1.03
CA ILE A 204 -6.82 -11.20 0.37
C ILE A 204 -5.89 -11.82 1.42
N GLU A 205 -5.29 -12.95 1.10
CA GLU A 205 -4.37 -13.65 2.00
C GLU A 205 -3.11 -14.06 1.25
N LEU A 206 -1.95 -13.72 1.80
CA LEU A 206 -0.66 -14.18 1.30
C LEU A 206 -0.48 -15.65 1.68
N VAL A 207 -0.34 -16.51 0.68
CA VAL A 207 -0.22 -17.97 0.86
C VAL A 207 1.18 -18.49 0.59
N GLU A 208 1.99 -17.75 -0.18
CA GLU A 208 3.40 -18.07 -0.43
C GLU A 208 4.22 -16.78 -0.45
N PHE A 209 5.37 -16.77 0.23
CA PHE A 209 6.33 -15.66 0.16
C PHE A 209 7.76 -16.19 0.14
N SER A 210 8.58 -15.64 -0.75
CA SER A 210 10.01 -15.91 -0.84
C SER A 210 10.74 -14.70 -1.37
N TYR A 211 11.74 -14.23 -0.62
CA TYR A 211 12.60 -13.12 -1.01
C TYR A 211 14.07 -13.48 -0.77
N GLN A 212 14.91 -13.21 -1.77
CA GLN A 212 16.36 -13.42 -1.72
C GLN A 212 17.05 -12.16 -2.25
N SER A 213 17.67 -11.39 -1.34
CA SER A 213 18.43 -10.18 -1.66
C SER A 213 19.66 -10.46 -2.52
#